data_AF-A0A370TDQ8-F1
#
_entry.id   AF-A0A370TDQ8-F1
#
_cell.length_a   1.000
_cell.length_b   1.000
_cell.length_c   1.000
_cell.angle_alpha   90.00
_cell.angle_beta   90.00
_cell.angle_gamma   90.00
#
_symmetry.space_group_name_H-M   'P 1'
#
loop_
_entity.id
_entity.type
_entity.pdbx_description
1 polymer ?
#
loop_
_entity_poly.entity_id
_entity_poly.type
_entity_poly.pdbx_seq_one_letter_code
_entity_poly.pdbx_strand_id
1 'polypeptide(L)'
;MAARKWDAYKSLNITGRDSCGMTCVGMNRFGKRCRWDISAASYDKIRVMFDAMEGRPPKEATKSLKELAVLSLCLDFHQNQANKVVDQWQSAVKEAAAGYENRMGLKTKIQVLEENLGKKEANSEELQKIVQELQARVRNQAGLRDRQAEIERLGVQLANEQANLTSVTNQWRTMCQKYEDQEIRTEEYRRAFLESDRKVGNLEEKNAETSRQLAGEKEVLNLATIQYKKDSATSIGVINRLVEESSTRTIEYQQKLSQKIEMIQRTVAERDDLRTEVESLELKLAQLNKLLIEKGQESDRSTTEQMNLARKVGDLTKELDSESKAASKYQSDFLQALTRHNKLLEEAADLRLQLDAERQKSSKLVLELEQAETTRTILSNDKTVAQSQLQRKYQKYEKLTAKVSQLTTDQATLSTKSQALQVELASEHEISAGLHQALGTTKEDLFIIKLALGEAQASLDNYGRDNEELKASAVSAAERETENFALIATLVDQIEFFRSHPFKAFSISIGDTCKRWSKATVGRIGGVGSNKRIIGASDPEVNCPA
;
A
#
# COMPACT_ATOMS: atom_id res chain seq x y z
N MET A 1 -31.44 -24.71 6.98
CA MET A 1 -31.60 -23.30 7.40
C MET A 1 -31.40 -22.43 6.17
N ALA A 2 -32.29 -21.47 5.90
CA ALA A 2 -32.11 -20.54 4.79
C ALA A 2 -30.84 -19.69 4.97
N ALA A 3 -30.17 -19.34 3.88
CA ALA A 3 -29.02 -18.45 3.92
C ALA A 3 -29.43 -17.07 4.45
N ARG A 4 -28.80 -16.61 5.53
CA ARG A 4 -29.09 -15.31 6.16
C ARG A 4 -28.61 -14.18 5.26
N LYS A 5 -29.49 -13.23 4.97
CA LYS A 5 -29.19 -12.04 4.16
C LYS A 5 -28.65 -10.88 4.99
N TRP A 6 -29.05 -10.81 6.26
CA TRP A 6 -28.60 -9.83 7.25
C TRP A 6 -28.84 -10.37 8.67
N ASP A 7 -28.33 -9.68 9.68
CA ASP A 7 -28.42 -10.09 11.09
C ASP A 7 -29.44 -9.23 11.83
N ALA A 8 -30.69 -9.69 11.86
CA ALA A 8 -31.80 -8.92 12.42
C ALA A 8 -31.70 -8.82 13.95
N TYR A 9 -31.18 -9.85 14.63
CA TYR A 9 -30.95 -9.86 16.07
C TYR A 9 -29.97 -8.74 16.46
N LYS A 10 -28.84 -8.63 15.75
CA LYS A 10 -27.83 -7.61 16.01
C LYS A 10 -28.31 -6.21 15.63
N SER A 11 -28.95 -6.05 14.47
CA SER A 11 -29.39 -4.73 13.99
C SER A 11 -30.51 -4.13 14.83
N LEU A 12 -31.46 -4.93 15.31
CA LEU A 12 -32.57 -4.45 16.14
C LEU A 12 -32.23 -4.42 17.64
N ASN A 13 -31.17 -5.12 18.06
CA ASN A 13 -30.65 -5.15 19.43
C ASN A 13 -31.75 -5.41 20.49
N ILE A 14 -32.66 -6.33 20.18
CA ILE A 14 -33.77 -6.71 21.06
C ILE A 14 -33.29 -7.79 22.03
N THR A 15 -32.73 -8.86 21.48
CA THR A 15 -32.25 -10.05 22.17
C THR A 15 -31.10 -10.68 21.38
N GLY A 16 -30.28 -11.50 22.04
CA GLY A 16 -29.26 -12.31 21.38
C GLY A 16 -29.90 -13.55 20.74
N ARG A 17 -29.31 -14.04 19.64
CA ARG A 17 -29.76 -15.28 18.97
C ARG A 17 -29.77 -16.49 19.91
N ASP A 18 -28.78 -16.55 20.78
CA ASP A 18 -28.56 -17.66 21.71
C ASP A 18 -29.16 -17.38 23.09
N SER A 19 -29.91 -16.28 23.23
CA SER A 19 -30.61 -15.99 24.48
C SER A 19 -31.75 -17.00 24.71
N CYS A 20 -32.05 -17.28 25.97
CA CYS A 20 -33.20 -18.09 26.39
C CYS A 20 -34.42 -17.24 26.76
N GLY A 21 -34.31 -15.92 26.68
CA GLY A 21 -35.41 -14.99 26.97
C GLY A 21 -35.10 -13.57 26.52
N MET A 22 -35.97 -12.63 26.88
CA MET A 22 -35.73 -11.20 26.69
C MET A 22 -36.51 -10.37 27.70
N THR A 23 -36.02 -9.17 27.97
CA THR A 23 -36.76 -8.16 28.72
C THR A 23 -37.45 -7.17 27.78
N CYS A 24 -38.47 -6.50 28.29
CA CYS A 24 -39.21 -5.45 27.62
C CYS A 24 -38.27 -4.36 27.05
N VAL A 25 -38.46 -4.00 25.78
CA VAL A 25 -37.63 -2.98 25.11
C VAL A 25 -38.02 -1.54 25.43
N GLY A 26 -39.13 -1.36 26.15
CA GLY A 26 -39.64 -0.06 26.57
C GLY A 26 -38.67 0.66 27.50
N MET A 27 -38.71 1.99 27.48
CA MET A 27 -37.89 2.84 28.34
C MET A 27 -38.70 3.33 29.53
N ASN A 28 -38.12 3.24 30.72
CA ASN A 28 -38.70 3.86 31.91
C ASN A 28 -38.51 5.39 31.87
N ARG A 29 -39.10 6.09 32.86
CA ARG A 29 -38.97 7.55 33.02
C ARG A 29 -37.53 8.07 33.15
N PHE A 30 -36.57 7.20 33.45
CA PHE A 30 -35.14 7.52 33.56
C PHE A 30 -34.35 7.20 32.28
N GLY A 31 -35.03 6.85 31.19
CA GLY A 31 -34.39 6.49 29.92
C GLY A 31 -33.66 5.14 29.95
N LYS A 32 -33.90 4.29 30.94
CA LYS A 32 -33.33 2.94 31.02
C LYS A 32 -34.33 1.90 30.48
N ARG A 33 -33.82 0.84 29.83
CA ARG A 33 -34.65 -0.28 29.35
C ARG A 33 -35.36 -0.97 30.51
N CYS A 34 -36.62 -1.32 30.30
CA CYS A 34 -37.44 -2.07 31.24
C CYS A 34 -36.83 -3.45 31.51
N ARG A 35 -36.87 -3.89 32.77
CA ARG A 35 -36.32 -5.18 33.22
C ARG A 35 -37.38 -6.28 33.34
N TRP A 36 -38.61 -6.02 32.92
CA TRP A 36 -39.66 -7.02 32.97
C TRP A 36 -39.47 -8.02 31.85
N ASP A 37 -39.50 -9.30 32.21
CA ASP A 37 -39.38 -10.38 31.25
C ASP A 37 -40.60 -10.43 30.34
N ILE A 38 -40.37 -10.67 29.06
CA ILE A 38 -41.43 -10.96 28.10
C ILE A 38 -41.81 -12.44 28.26
N SER A 39 -43.11 -12.74 28.16
CA SER A 39 -43.59 -14.11 28.27
C SER A 39 -42.94 -15.03 27.23
N ALA A 40 -42.70 -16.28 27.59
CA ALA A 40 -42.07 -17.27 26.72
C ALA A 40 -42.80 -17.39 25.36
N ALA A 41 -44.13 -17.40 25.37
CA ALA A 41 -44.95 -17.47 24.15
C ALA A 41 -44.74 -16.26 23.21
N SER A 42 -44.57 -15.05 23.75
CA SER A 42 -44.26 -13.85 22.95
C SER A 42 -42.81 -13.89 22.47
N TYR A 43 -41.88 -14.36 23.30
CA TYR A 43 -40.48 -14.52 22.94
C TYR A 43 -40.27 -15.51 21.79
N ASP A 44 -40.95 -16.66 21.81
CA ASP A 44 -40.88 -17.66 20.73
C ASP A 44 -41.40 -17.08 19.41
N LYS A 45 -42.52 -16.33 19.44
CA LYS A 45 -43.02 -15.62 18.26
C LYS A 45 -42.00 -14.61 17.72
N ILE A 46 -41.36 -13.85 18.62
CA ILE A 46 -40.32 -12.88 18.26
C ILE A 46 -39.15 -13.58 17.55
N ARG A 47 -38.70 -14.75 18.03
CA ARG A 47 -37.64 -15.54 17.37
C ARG A 47 -38.03 -15.98 15.96
N VAL A 48 -39.26 -16.50 15.80
CA VAL A 48 -39.78 -16.89 14.48
C VAL A 48 -39.83 -15.70 13.52
N MET A 49 -40.25 -14.52 14.01
CA MET A 49 -40.25 -13.30 13.21
C MET A 49 -38.83 -12.89 12.79
N PHE A 50 -37.86 -12.96 13.70
CA PHE A 50 -36.48 -12.67 13.37
C PHE A 50 -35.90 -13.61 12.31
N ASP A 51 -36.10 -14.92 12.47
CA ASP A 51 -35.62 -15.90 11.50
C ASP A 51 -36.26 -15.66 10.11
N ALA A 52 -37.54 -15.30 10.07
CA ALA A 52 -38.22 -14.92 8.84
C ALA A 52 -37.68 -13.61 8.22
N MET A 53 -37.30 -12.62 9.05
CA MET A 53 -36.70 -11.36 8.60
C MET A 53 -35.31 -11.58 8.00
N GLU A 54 -34.48 -12.45 8.58
CA GLU A 54 -33.12 -12.72 8.11
C GLU A 54 -33.07 -13.45 6.77
N GLY A 55 -34.11 -14.21 6.43
CA GLY A 55 -34.26 -14.83 5.11
C GLY A 55 -34.60 -13.85 3.99
N ARG A 56 -34.99 -12.61 4.33
CA ARG A 56 -35.45 -11.58 3.38
C ARG A 56 -34.53 -10.35 3.39
N PRO A 57 -34.56 -9.52 2.33
CA PRO A 57 -33.86 -8.24 2.34
C PRO A 57 -34.35 -7.34 3.49
N PRO A 58 -33.48 -6.54 4.12
CA PRO A 58 -33.85 -5.71 5.27
C PRO A 58 -35.06 -4.81 5.02
N LYS A 59 -35.20 -4.26 3.80
CA LYS A 59 -36.34 -3.39 3.41
C LYS A 59 -37.70 -4.04 3.66
N GLU A 60 -37.82 -5.36 3.48
CA GLU A 60 -39.08 -6.08 3.66
C GLU A 60 -39.45 -6.29 5.13
N ALA A 61 -38.47 -6.23 6.05
CA ALA A 61 -38.69 -6.42 7.48
C ALA A 61 -39.52 -5.29 8.12
N THR A 62 -39.57 -4.13 7.46
CA THR A 62 -40.35 -2.95 7.92
C THR A 62 -41.83 -3.28 8.18
N LYS A 63 -42.42 -4.20 7.41
CA LYS A 63 -43.83 -4.61 7.53
C LYS A 63 -44.15 -5.31 8.86
N SER A 64 -43.16 -6.00 9.42
CA SER A 64 -43.32 -6.80 10.64
C SER A 64 -42.91 -6.06 11.91
N LEU A 65 -42.35 -4.85 11.82
CA LEU A 65 -41.85 -4.09 12.98
C LEU A 65 -42.97 -3.72 13.97
N LYS A 66 -44.17 -3.43 13.48
CA LYS A 66 -45.31 -3.02 14.34
C LYS A 66 -45.75 -4.16 15.25
N GLU A 67 -45.92 -5.35 14.69
CA GLU A 67 -46.26 -6.56 15.45
C GLU A 67 -45.11 -6.94 16.41
N LEU A 68 -43.87 -6.84 15.94
CA LEU A 68 -42.68 -7.10 16.75
C LEU A 68 -42.61 -6.18 17.97
N ALA A 69 -42.96 -4.89 17.80
CA ALA A 69 -42.91 -3.90 18.87
C ALA A 69 -43.94 -4.21 19.96
N VAL A 70 -45.16 -4.58 19.58
CA VAL A 70 -46.22 -4.96 20.53
C VAL A 70 -45.81 -6.18 21.35
N LEU A 71 -45.24 -7.21 20.70
CA LEU A 71 -44.77 -8.42 21.38
C LEU A 71 -43.56 -8.16 22.29
N SER A 72 -42.75 -7.15 21.98
CA SER A 72 -41.51 -6.82 22.71
C SER A 72 -41.71 -5.88 23.90
N LEU A 73 -42.94 -5.41 24.13
CA LEU A 73 -43.29 -4.48 25.21
C LEU A 73 -44.14 -5.20 26.26
N CYS A 74 -43.92 -4.90 27.54
CA CYS A 74 -44.77 -5.44 28.60
C CYS A 74 -46.18 -4.85 28.49
N LEU A 75 -47.20 -5.69 28.73
CA LEU A 75 -48.61 -5.35 28.55
C LEU A 75 -49.05 -4.18 29.45
N ASP A 76 -48.53 -4.13 30.67
CA ASP A 76 -49.10 -3.26 31.71
C ASP A 76 -48.59 -1.81 31.65
N PHE A 77 -47.37 -1.55 31.16
CA PHE A 77 -46.72 -0.23 31.32
C PHE A 77 -46.20 0.43 30.05
N HIS A 78 -45.78 -0.33 29.03
CA HIS A 78 -45.02 0.25 27.92
C HIS A 78 -45.68 0.08 26.54
N GLN A 79 -46.90 -0.46 26.45
CA GLN A 79 -47.60 -0.65 25.17
C GLN A 79 -47.77 0.65 24.36
N ASN A 80 -47.93 1.79 25.02
CA ASN A 80 -48.00 3.10 24.38
C ASN A 80 -46.69 3.56 23.72
N GLN A 81 -45.56 2.88 23.97
CA GLN A 81 -44.27 3.17 23.36
C GLN A 81 -44.04 2.44 22.03
N ALA A 82 -44.98 1.59 21.58
CA ALA A 82 -44.82 0.75 20.38
C ALA A 82 -44.40 1.56 19.14
N ASN A 83 -45.08 2.68 18.86
CA ASN A 83 -44.76 3.53 17.70
C ASN A 83 -43.32 4.08 17.78
N LYS A 84 -42.90 4.55 18.96
CA LYS A 84 -41.54 5.08 19.17
C LYS A 84 -40.47 4.02 18.95
N VAL A 85 -40.72 2.79 19.40
CA VAL A 85 -39.82 1.65 19.17
C VAL A 85 -39.76 1.29 17.69
N VAL A 86 -40.91 1.30 17.00
CA VAL A 86 -40.97 1.08 15.55
C VAL A 86 -40.12 2.12 14.80
N ASP A 87 -40.19 3.40 15.14
CA ASP A 87 -39.42 4.46 14.48
C ASP A 87 -37.90 4.25 14.64
N GLN A 88 -37.46 3.84 15.83
CA GLN A 88 -36.07 3.50 16.11
C GLN A 88 -35.61 2.31 15.27
N TRP A 89 -36.41 1.25 15.22
CA TRP A 89 -36.09 0.07 14.43
C TRP A 89 -36.17 0.32 12.92
N GLN A 90 -37.08 1.17 12.45
CA GLN A 90 -37.11 1.59 11.04
C GLN A 90 -35.80 2.26 10.64
N SER A 91 -35.21 3.07 11.53
CA SER A 91 -33.91 3.69 11.29
C SER A 91 -32.80 2.63 11.21
N ALA A 92 -32.78 1.66 12.13
CA ALA A 92 -31.82 0.55 12.11
C ALA A 92 -31.98 -0.35 10.86
N VAL A 93 -33.22 -0.61 10.43
CA VAL A 93 -33.51 -1.37 9.21
C VAL A 93 -33.07 -0.61 7.96
N LYS A 94 -33.22 0.72 7.91
CA LYS A 94 -32.71 1.55 6.81
C LYS A 94 -31.19 1.47 6.71
N GLU A 95 -30.49 1.53 7.85
CA GLU A 95 -29.03 1.38 7.89
C GLU A 95 -28.60 -0.02 7.42
N ALA A 96 -29.26 -1.07 7.93
CA ALA A 96 -29.01 -2.44 7.49
C ALA A 96 -29.31 -2.64 6.00
N ALA A 97 -30.37 -2.00 5.47
CA ALA A 97 -30.70 -2.02 4.04
C ALA A 97 -29.60 -1.37 3.20
N ALA A 98 -29.11 -0.19 3.59
CA ALA A 98 -28.00 0.47 2.91
C ALA A 98 -26.73 -0.40 2.93
N GLY A 99 -26.41 -1.01 4.07
CA GLY A 99 -25.30 -1.95 4.20
C GLY A 99 -25.46 -3.20 3.32
N TYR A 100 -26.67 -3.74 3.21
CA TYR A 100 -26.99 -4.86 2.32
C TYR A 100 -26.84 -4.49 0.84
N GLU A 101 -27.37 -3.34 0.43
CA GLU A 101 -27.28 -2.84 -0.96
C GLU A 101 -25.84 -2.57 -1.36
N ASN A 102 -25.05 -1.95 -0.48
CA ASN A 102 -23.61 -1.77 -0.71
C ASN A 102 -22.89 -3.11 -0.90
N ARG A 103 -23.20 -4.11 -0.08
CA ARG A 103 -22.60 -5.44 -0.17
C ARG A 103 -22.99 -6.18 -1.45
N MET A 104 -24.25 -6.07 -1.87
CA MET A 104 -24.73 -6.61 -3.14
C MET A 104 -24.08 -5.90 -4.33
N GLY A 105 -23.99 -4.56 -4.29
CA GLY A 105 -23.30 -3.77 -5.31
C GLY A 105 -21.81 -4.10 -5.42
N LEU A 106 -21.13 -4.32 -4.28
CA LEU A 106 -19.75 -4.80 -4.26
C LEU A 106 -19.62 -6.21 -4.85
N LYS A 107 -20.56 -7.12 -4.53
CA LYS A 107 -20.57 -8.48 -5.11
C LYS A 107 -20.72 -8.44 -6.63
N THR A 108 -21.61 -7.61 -7.15
CA THR A 108 -21.75 -7.40 -8.61
C THR A 108 -20.47 -6.82 -9.21
N LYS A 109 -19.84 -5.82 -8.57
CA LYS A 109 -18.56 -5.26 -9.03
C LYS A 109 -17.44 -6.31 -9.04
N ILE A 110 -17.34 -7.15 -8.02
CA ILE A 110 -16.37 -8.25 -7.96
C ILE A 110 -16.59 -9.20 -9.15
N GLN A 111 -17.83 -9.61 -9.40
CA GLN A 111 -18.15 -10.49 -10.53
C GLN A 111 -17.77 -9.88 -11.90
N VAL A 112 -18.04 -8.58 -12.10
CA VAL A 112 -17.63 -7.87 -13.33
C VAL A 112 -16.11 -7.77 -13.44
N LEU A 113 -15.40 -7.55 -12.33
CA LEU A 113 -13.95 -7.52 -12.32
C LEU A 113 -13.35 -8.89 -12.64
N GLU A 114 -13.90 -9.98 -12.09
CA GLU A 114 -13.50 -11.35 -12.40
C GLU A 114 -13.70 -11.67 -13.89
N GLU A 115 -14.84 -11.29 -14.48
CA GLU A 115 -15.09 -11.47 -15.92
C GLU A 115 -14.09 -10.68 -16.78
N ASN A 116 -13.78 -9.44 -16.41
CA ASN A 116 -12.80 -8.61 -17.11
C ASN A 116 -11.37 -9.16 -16.97
N LEU A 117 -11.04 -9.76 -15.83
CA LEU A 117 -9.75 -10.41 -15.60
C LEU A 117 -9.60 -11.63 -16.51
N GLY A 118 -10.63 -12.49 -16.58
CA GLY A 118 -10.63 -13.63 -17.51
C GLY A 118 -10.50 -13.22 -18.98
N LYS A 119 -11.15 -12.11 -19.39
CA LYS A 119 -10.95 -11.55 -20.75
C LYS A 119 -9.51 -11.07 -20.99
N LYS A 120 -8.89 -10.44 -20.00
CA LYS A 120 -7.49 -9.99 -20.11
C LYS A 120 -6.51 -11.16 -20.16
N GLU A 121 -6.76 -12.21 -19.39
CA GLU A 121 -5.96 -13.44 -19.42
C GLU A 121 -6.04 -14.11 -20.79
N ALA A 122 -7.26 -14.27 -21.35
CA ALA A 122 -7.44 -14.81 -22.70
C ALA A 122 -6.71 -13.97 -23.77
N ASN A 123 -6.80 -12.64 -23.70
CA ASN A 123 -6.07 -11.76 -24.62
C ASN A 123 -4.55 -11.89 -24.45
N SER A 124 -4.06 -12.07 -23.22
CA SER A 124 -2.64 -12.27 -22.94
C SER A 124 -2.14 -13.59 -23.53
N GLU A 125 -2.91 -14.66 -23.43
CA GLU A 125 -2.57 -15.95 -24.06
C GLU A 125 -2.54 -15.85 -25.60
N GLU A 126 -3.48 -15.13 -26.20
CA GLU A 126 -3.50 -14.89 -27.65
C GLU A 126 -2.27 -14.09 -28.10
N LEU A 127 -1.93 -13.01 -27.38
CA LEU A 127 -0.72 -12.24 -27.64
C LEU A 127 0.54 -13.08 -27.49
N GLN A 128 0.59 -13.98 -26.51
CA GLN A 128 1.72 -14.88 -26.32
C GLN A 128 1.87 -15.86 -27.49
N LYS A 129 0.77 -16.38 -28.04
CA LYS A 129 0.79 -17.20 -29.27
C LYS A 129 1.32 -16.41 -30.47
N ILE A 130 0.87 -15.17 -30.65
CA ILE A 130 1.34 -14.30 -31.73
C ILE A 130 2.85 -14.04 -31.60
N VAL A 131 3.34 -13.77 -30.38
CA VAL A 131 4.78 -13.58 -30.14
C VAL A 131 5.57 -14.84 -30.47
N GLN A 132 5.09 -16.03 -30.07
CA GLN A 132 5.74 -17.30 -30.40
C GLN A 132 5.79 -17.54 -31.92
N GLU A 133 4.69 -17.23 -32.64
CA GLU A 133 4.65 -17.36 -34.10
C GLU A 133 5.64 -16.40 -34.78
N LEU A 134 5.70 -15.13 -34.33
CA LEU A 134 6.65 -14.15 -34.84
C LEU A 134 8.09 -14.58 -34.57
N GLN A 135 8.40 -15.11 -33.39
CA GLN A 135 9.72 -15.66 -33.08
C GLN A 135 10.09 -16.86 -33.97
N ALA A 136 9.12 -17.71 -34.31
CA ALA A 136 9.34 -18.80 -35.26
C ALA A 136 9.63 -18.27 -36.67
N ARG A 137 8.89 -17.24 -37.12
CA ARG A 137 9.13 -16.58 -38.42
C ARG A 137 10.52 -15.92 -38.49
N VAL A 138 10.95 -15.24 -37.43
CA VAL A 138 12.30 -14.64 -37.36
C VAL A 138 13.39 -15.71 -37.44
N ARG A 139 13.22 -16.84 -36.75
CA ARG A 139 14.14 -17.98 -36.87
C ARG A 139 14.19 -18.55 -38.29
N ASN A 140 13.04 -18.65 -38.96
CA ASN A 140 13.00 -19.08 -40.36
C ASN A 140 13.66 -18.06 -41.31
N GLN A 141 13.54 -16.75 -41.03
CA GLN A 141 14.26 -15.71 -41.78
C GLN A 141 15.78 -15.80 -41.62
N ALA A 142 16.29 -16.21 -40.47
CA ALA A 142 17.73 -16.44 -40.31
C ALA A 142 18.22 -17.55 -41.27
N GLY A 143 17.47 -18.65 -41.41
CA GLY A 143 17.78 -19.70 -42.38
C GLY A 143 17.72 -19.23 -43.84
N LEU A 144 16.87 -18.25 -44.17
CA LEU A 144 16.87 -17.63 -45.52
C LEU A 144 18.12 -16.78 -45.76
N ARG A 145 18.62 -16.07 -44.74
CA ARG A 145 19.87 -15.30 -44.86
C ARG A 145 21.07 -16.21 -45.08
N ASP A 146 21.13 -17.36 -44.40
CA ASP A 146 22.19 -18.34 -44.61
C ASP A 146 22.17 -18.90 -46.04
N ARG A 147 20.98 -19.16 -46.58
CA ARG A 147 20.82 -19.55 -48.00
C ARG A 147 21.22 -18.43 -48.96
N GLN A 148 20.88 -17.18 -48.66
CA GLN A 148 21.29 -16.03 -49.46
C GLN A 148 22.82 -15.90 -49.52
N ALA A 149 23.50 -16.04 -48.38
CA ALA A 149 24.96 -16.02 -48.29
C ALA A 149 25.60 -17.18 -49.09
N GLU A 150 24.98 -18.36 -49.09
CA GLU A 150 25.45 -19.48 -49.90
C GLU A 150 25.24 -19.24 -51.41
N ILE A 151 24.12 -18.64 -51.81
CA ILE A 151 23.89 -18.21 -53.21
C ILE A 151 24.95 -17.20 -53.64
N GLU A 152 25.28 -16.22 -52.81
CA GLU A 152 26.33 -15.24 -53.09
C GLU A 152 27.71 -15.93 -53.23
N ARG A 153 28.03 -16.88 -52.34
CA ARG A 153 29.27 -17.67 -52.42
C ARG A 153 29.35 -18.47 -53.71
N LEU A 154 28.28 -19.17 -54.08
CA LEU A 154 28.20 -19.95 -55.32
C LEU A 154 28.28 -19.03 -56.56
N GLY A 155 27.68 -17.83 -56.51
CA GLY A 155 27.77 -16.83 -57.56
C GLY A 155 29.22 -16.38 -57.80
N VAL A 156 29.99 -16.15 -56.73
CA VAL A 156 31.42 -15.82 -56.83
C VAL A 156 32.23 -16.99 -57.42
N GLN A 157 31.94 -18.23 -57.02
CA GLN A 157 32.58 -19.42 -57.59
C GLN A 157 32.30 -19.55 -59.08
N LEU A 158 31.05 -19.41 -59.50
CA LEU A 158 30.65 -19.48 -60.90
C LEU A 158 31.31 -18.38 -61.74
N ALA A 159 31.40 -17.15 -61.20
CA ALA A 159 32.09 -16.05 -61.87
C ALA A 159 33.60 -16.35 -62.06
N ASN A 160 34.25 -16.93 -61.06
CA ASN A 160 35.65 -17.35 -61.16
C ASN A 160 35.85 -18.48 -62.18
N GLU A 161 34.94 -19.47 -62.21
CA GLU A 161 34.98 -20.54 -63.21
C GLU A 161 34.77 -20.00 -64.62
N GLN A 162 33.84 -19.07 -64.82
CA GLN A 162 33.64 -18.39 -66.10
C GLN A 162 34.86 -17.58 -66.52
N ALA A 163 35.52 -16.88 -65.59
CA ALA A 163 36.76 -16.17 -65.87
C ALA A 163 37.88 -17.14 -66.28
N ASN A 164 38.00 -18.28 -65.60
CA ASN A 164 38.95 -19.34 -65.94
C ASN A 164 38.66 -19.94 -67.33
N LEU A 165 37.40 -20.28 -67.63
CA LEU A 165 36.96 -20.76 -68.94
C LEU A 165 37.27 -19.75 -70.04
N THR A 166 37.02 -18.46 -69.80
CA THR A 166 37.34 -17.39 -70.74
C THR A 166 38.85 -17.28 -70.98
N SER A 167 39.66 -17.42 -69.92
CA SER A 167 41.12 -17.45 -70.01
C SER A 167 41.61 -18.64 -70.84
N VAL A 168 41.12 -19.85 -70.59
CA VAL A 168 41.44 -21.06 -71.35
C VAL A 168 41.01 -20.92 -72.82
N THR A 169 39.82 -20.39 -73.06
CA THR A 169 39.31 -20.15 -74.42
C THR A 169 40.21 -19.16 -75.18
N ASN A 170 40.66 -18.11 -74.52
CA ASN A 170 41.59 -17.14 -75.10
C ASN A 170 42.95 -17.78 -75.38
N GLN A 171 43.48 -18.61 -74.46
CA GLN A 171 44.72 -19.36 -74.69
C GLN A 171 44.61 -20.30 -75.90
N TRP A 172 43.50 -21.03 -76.00
CA TRP A 172 43.23 -21.92 -77.14
C TRP A 172 43.12 -21.14 -78.45
N ARG A 173 42.43 -20.00 -78.46
CA ARG A 173 42.37 -19.09 -79.62
C ARG A 173 43.77 -18.65 -80.06
N THR A 174 44.63 -18.25 -79.12
CA THR A 174 46.02 -17.89 -79.41
C THR A 174 46.82 -19.07 -79.97
N MET A 175 46.59 -20.29 -79.48
CA MET A 175 47.21 -21.49 -80.05
C MET A 175 46.72 -21.76 -81.48
N CYS A 176 45.41 -21.72 -81.74
CA CYS A 176 44.86 -21.89 -83.08
C CYS A 176 45.44 -20.87 -84.06
N GLN A 177 45.52 -19.61 -83.67
CA GLN A 177 46.11 -18.57 -84.51
C GLN A 177 47.59 -18.82 -84.81
N LYS A 178 48.36 -19.34 -83.85
CA LYS A 178 49.76 -19.77 -84.11
C LYS A 178 49.84 -20.94 -85.09
N TYR A 179 48.91 -21.88 -85.02
CA TYR A 179 48.85 -23.00 -85.97
C TYR A 179 48.43 -22.54 -87.37
N GLU A 180 47.45 -21.64 -87.49
CA GLU A 180 47.07 -21.01 -88.76
C GLU A 180 48.25 -20.23 -89.36
N ASP A 181 48.96 -19.42 -88.55
CA ASP A 181 50.17 -18.70 -89.00
C ASP A 181 51.29 -19.66 -89.42
N GLN A 182 51.38 -20.84 -88.82
CA GLN A 182 52.34 -21.87 -89.20
C GLN A 182 51.94 -22.54 -90.51
N GLU A 183 50.64 -22.84 -90.68
CA GLU A 183 50.07 -23.45 -91.88
C GLU A 183 50.23 -22.51 -93.09
N ILE A 184 49.93 -21.22 -92.91
CA ILE A 184 50.16 -20.17 -93.92
C ILE A 184 51.63 -20.15 -94.31
N ARG A 185 52.56 -20.14 -93.35
CA ARG A 185 54.01 -20.19 -93.64
C ARG A 185 54.41 -21.44 -94.41
N THR A 186 53.90 -22.62 -94.05
CA THR A 186 54.16 -23.85 -94.81
C THR A 186 53.60 -23.80 -96.23
N GLU A 187 52.42 -23.20 -96.42
CA GLU A 187 51.84 -23.04 -97.75
C GLU A 187 52.59 -21.99 -98.59
N GLU A 188 53.10 -20.93 -97.96
CA GLU A 188 54.02 -19.99 -98.59
C GLU A 188 55.33 -20.66 -99.03
N TYR A 189 55.91 -21.52 -98.18
CA TYR A 189 57.06 -22.34 -98.57
C TYR A 189 56.71 -23.30 -99.71
N ARG A 190 55.52 -23.91 -99.71
CA ARG A 190 55.06 -24.79 -100.78
C ARG A 190 54.87 -24.05 -102.10
N ARG A 191 54.30 -22.84 -102.07
CA ARG A 191 54.20 -21.97 -103.25
C ARG A 191 55.58 -21.54 -103.75
N ALA A 192 56.47 -21.12 -102.86
CA ALA A 192 57.84 -20.75 -103.24
C ALA A 192 58.60 -21.93 -103.86
N PHE A 193 58.39 -23.14 -103.33
CA PHE A 193 58.94 -24.38 -103.90
C PHE A 193 58.37 -24.66 -105.29
N LEU A 194 57.04 -24.62 -105.46
CA LEU A 194 56.39 -24.81 -106.76
C LEU A 194 56.79 -23.73 -107.79
N GLU A 195 57.03 -22.50 -107.34
CA GLU A 195 57.49 -21.42 -108.22
C GLU A 195 58.98 -21.57 -108.58
N SER A 196 59.79 -22.13 -107.68
CA SER A 196 61.14 -22.58 -107.99
C SER A 196 61.14 -23.72 -108.99
N ASP A 197 60.27 -24.72 -108.82
CA ASP A 197 60.08 -25.84 -109.76
C ASP A 197 59.59 -25.33 -111.13
N ARG A 198 58.68 -24.36 -111.15
CA ARG A 198 58.24 -23.69 -112.39
C ARG A 198 59.40 -22.94 -113.06
N LYS A 199 60.32 -22.35 -112.30
CA LYS A 199 61.54 -21.72 -112.84
C LYS A 199 62.52 -22.77 -113.38
N VAL A 200 62.66 -23.93 -112.74
CA VAL A 200 63.44 -25.06 -113.25
C VAL A 200 62.83 -25.59 -114.55
N GLY A 201 61.51 -25.82 -114.58
CA GLY A 201 60.79 -26.21 -115.80
C GLY A 201 60.94 -25.20 -116.94
N ASN A 202 60.84 -23.90 -116.65
CA ASN A 202 61.08 -22.85 -117.64
C ASN A 202 62.54 -22.80 -118.12
N LEU A 203 63.52 -23.20 -117.29
CA LEU A 203 64.93 -23.31 -117.68
C LEU A 203 65.20 -24.58 -118.51
N GLU A 204 64.53 -25.69 -118.20
CA GLU A 204 64.58 -26.93 -118.98
C GLU A 204 63.90 -26.77 -120.34
N GLU A 205 62.76 -26.08 -120.41
CA GLU A 205 62.09 -25.74 -121.66
C GLU A 205 62.98 -24.80 -122.52
N LYS A 206 63.65 -23.83 -121.90
CA LYS A 206 64.63 -22.96 -122.58
C LYS A 206 65.87 -23.74 -123.03
N ASN A 207 66.28 -24.78 -122.32
CA ASN A 207 67.38 -25.68 -122.73
C ASN A 207 66.96 -26.61 -123.89
N ALA A 208 65.70 -27.06 -123.91
CA ALA A 208 65.11 -27.81 -125.02
C ALA A 208 64.88 -26.94 -126.28
N GLU A 209 64.57 -25.66 -126.11
CA GLU A 209 64.50 -24.66 -127.19
C GLU A 209 65.90 -24.37 -127.77
N THR A 210 66.93 -24.29 -126.91
CA THR A 210 68.33 -24.08 -127.34
C THR A 210 68.92 -25.33 -128.02
N SER A 211 68.48 -26.52 -127.63
CA SER A 211 68.84 -27.79 -128.29
C SER A 211 68.14 -27.98 -129.64
N ARG A 212 66.93 -27.43 -129.82
CA ARG A 212 66.23 -27.38 -131.12
C ARG A 212 66.81 -26.35 -132.09
N GLN A 213 67.43 -25.28 -131.60
CA GLN A 213 68.12 -24.29 -132.43
C GLN A 213 69.54 -24.72 -132.89
N LEU A 214 70.14 -25.77 -132.28
CA LEU A 214 71.44 -26.35 -132.69
C LEU A 214 71.32 -27.60 -133.60
N ALA A 215 70.11 -28.09 -133.88
CA ALA A 215 69.86 -29.27 -134.71
C ALA A 215 69.26 -28.95 -136.11
N GLY A 216 69.10 -27.67 -136.46
CA GLY A 216 68.50 -27.21 -137.73
C GLY A 216 69.46 -27.01 -138.91
N GLU A 217 70.77 -27.24 -138.74
CA GLU A 217 71.81 -27.02 -139.77
C GLU A 217 72.56 -28.30 -140.20
N LYS A 218 71.86 -29.45 -140.30
CA LYS A 218 72.49 -30.66 -140.84
C LYS A 218 71.53 -31.76 -141.30
N GLU A 219 70.81 -31.57 -142.42
CA GLU A 219 70.49 -32.70 -143.32
C GLU A 219 69.99 -32.26 -144.70
N VAL A 220 70.95 -31.73 -145.48
CA VAL A 220 71.01 -31.95 -146.92
C VAL A 220 72.04 -33.08 -147.12
N LEU A 221 71.70 -34.06 -147.98
CA LEU A 221 72.60 -35.04 -148.61
C LEU A 221 72.87 -36.37 -147.86
N ASN A 222 71.97 -37.35 -148.00
CA ASN A 222 72.28 -38.57 -148.77
C ASN A 222 71.08 -39.52 -148.84
N LEU A 223 70.54 -39.70 -150.04
CA LEU A 223 70.36 -41.04 -150.64
C LEU A 223 70.15 -40.84 -152.14
N ALA A 224 71.18 -41.19 -152.89
CA ALA A 224 71.28 -41.07 -154.32
C ALA A 224 71.13 -42.45 -154.99
N THR A 225 70.55 -42.42 -156.20
CA THR A 225 70.89 -43.25 -157.36
C THR A 225 70.30 -44.67 -157.37
N ILE A 226 69.55 -45.09 -158.40
CA ILE A 226 70.00 -45.53 -159.74
C ILE A 226 68.83 -45.30 -160.74
N GLN A 227 68.85 -44.40 -161.73
CA GLN A 227 69.59 -44.43 -163.02
C GLN A 227 69.22 -45.70 -163.83
N TYR A 228 68.47 -45.73 -164.95
CA TYR A 228 68.74 -44.97 -166.16
C TYR A 228 67.81 -45.46 -167.31
N LYS A 229 67.38 -44.50 -168.15
CA LYS A 229 67.31 -44.57 -169.63
C LYS A 229 66.25 -45.48 -170.29
N LYS A 230 65.63 -45.11 -171.41
CA LYS A 230 65.79 -43.97 -172.32
C LYS A 230 64.55 -43.91 -173.20
N ASP A 231 64.23 -42.70 -173.61
CA ASP A 231 63.14 -42.28 -174.49
C ASP A 231 63.05 -43.02 -175.82
N SER A 232 61.83 -43.00 -176.38
CA SER A 232 61.49 -42.66 -177.77
C SER A 232 60.31 -43.54 -178.22
N ALA A 233 59.06 -43.11 -178.28
CA ALA A 233 58.46 -42.01 -179.03
C ALA A 233 57.29 -42.60 -179.85
N THR A 234 56.17 -41.88 -179.79
CA THR A 234 55.14 -41.75 -180.83
C THR A 234 54.02 -42.79 -180.93
N SER A 235 52.84 -42.31 -180.52
CA SER A 235 51.53 -42.42 -181.17
C SER A 235 50.93 -43.79 -181.46
N ILE A 236 49.94 -44.13 -180.62
CA ILE A 236 48.48 -44.23 -180.89
C ILE A 236 47.92 -44.94 -179.64
N GLY A 237 46.90 -44.55 -178.89
CA GLY A 237 45.88 -43.52 -179.01
C GLY A 237 44.76 -43.88 -178.02
N VAL A 238 44.46 -42.97 -177.08
CA VAL A 238 43.07 -42.56 -176.76
C VAL A 238 42.17 -43.47 -175.89
N ILE A 239 42.63 -44.44 -175.07
CA ILE A 239 41.68 -45.15 -174.14
C ILE A 239 42.04 -45.13 -172.63
N ASN A 240 43.29 -44.95 -172.19
CA ASN A 240 43.63 -45.13 -170.75
C ASN A 240 43.83 -43.84 -169.92
N ARG A 241 43.54 -42.65 -170.47
CA ARG A 241 43.73 -41.36 -169.77
C ARG A 241 42.58 -40.98 -168.80
N LEU A 242 41.64 -41.88 -168.54
CA LEU A 242 40.46 -41.67 -167.66
C LEU A 242 40.49 -42.44 -166.33
N VAL A 243 41.51 -43.28 -166.08
CA VAL A 243 41.60 -44.12 -164.86
C VAL A 243 42.59 -43.54 -163.82
N GLU A 244 43.61 -42.77 -164.24
CA GLU A 244 44.59 -42.17 -163.31
C GLU A 244 44.13 -40.83 -162.71
N GLU A 245 43.22 -40.09 -163.37
CA GLU A 245 42.57 -38.88 -162.81
C GLU A 245 41.44 -39.22 -161.81
N SER A 246 40.90 -40.44 -161.82
CA SER A 246 39.88 -40.86 -160.82
C SER A 246 40.54 -41.37 -159.53
N SER A 247 41.72 -42.01 -159.61
CA SER A 247 42.46 -42.52 -158.46
C SER A 247 43.00 -41.39 -157.56
N THR A 248 43.56 -40.34 -158.16
CA THR A 248 44.07 -39.16 -157.43
C THR A 248 42.96 -38.34 -156.76
N ARG A 249 41.82 -38.15 -157.44
CA ARG A 249 40.63 -37.52 -156.82
C ARG A 249 40.08 -38.36 -155.67
N THR A 250 40.09 -39.69 -155.77
CA THR A 250 39.58 -40.58 -154.71
C THR A 250 40.43 -40.51 -153.45
N ILE A 251 41.75 -40.43 -153.57
CA ILE A 251 42.67 -40.28 -152.42
C ILE A 251 42.51 -38.89 -151.76
N GLU A 252 42.37 -37.82 -152.54
CA GLU A 252 42.10 -36.48 -151.99
C GLU A 252 40.74 -36.40 -151.28
N TYR A 253 39.70 -37.04 -151.83
CA TYR A 253 38.40 -37.14 -151.16
C TYR A 253 38.48 -37.96 -149.88
N GLN A 254 39.24 -39.06 -149.86
CA GLN A 254 39.45 -39.85 -148.63
C GLN A 254 40.22 -39.07 -147.56
N GLN A 255 41.27 -38.34 -147.91
CA GLN A 255 41.99 -37.50 -146.93
C GLN A 255 41.11 -36.37 -146.38
N LYS A 256 40.34 -35.68 -147.24
CA LYS A 256 39.38 -34.66 -146.79
C LYS A 256 38.28 -35.26 -145.91
N LEU A 257 37.84 -36.49 -146.19
CA LEU A 257 36.86 -37.19 -145.37
C LEU A 257 37.45 -37.56 -144.00
N SER A 258 38.67 -38.10 -143.95
CA SER A 258 39.36 -38.43 -142.69
C SER A 258 39.61 -37.20 -141.82
N GLN A 259 40.06 -36.09 -142.40
CA GLN A 259 40.22 -34.82 -141.67
C GLN A 259 38.89 -34.31 -141.11
N LYS A 260 37.79 -34.42 -141.87
CA LYS A 260 36.46 -34.06 -141.38
C LYS A 260 35.98 -34.99 -140.26
N ILE A 261 36.27 -36.29 -140.35
CA ILE A 261 35.94 -37.26 -139.29
C ILE A 261 36.71 -36.93 -138.01
N GLU A 262 38.01 -36.63 -138.09
CA GLU A 262 38.81 -36.20 -136.93
C GLU A 262 38.31 -34.88 -136.32
N MET A 263 37.87 -33.94 -137.16
CA MET A 263 37.29 -32.69 -136.69
C MET A 263 35.94 -32.92 -135.98
N ILE A 264 35.11 -33.83 -136.50
CA ILE A 264 33.85 -34.23 -135.85
C ILE A 264 34.14 -34.94 -134.53
N GLN A 265 35.14 -35.82 -134.47
CA GLN A 265 35.52 -36.52 -133.24
C GLN A 265 36.01 -35.54 -132.17
N ARG A 266 36.82 -34.54 -132.55
CA ARG A 266 37.24 -33.48 -131.63
C ARG A 266 36.06 -32.65 -131.10
N THR A 267 35.16 -32.22 -131.98
CA THR A 267 33.97 -31.46 -131.57
C THR A 267 32.98 -32.29 -130.74
N VAL A 268 32.90 -33.60 -130.96
CA VAL A 268 32.12 -34.51 -130.11
C VAL A 268 32.77 -34.65 -128.73
N ALA A 269 34.09 -34.81 -128.64
CA ALA A 269 34.81 -34.84 -127.38
C ALA A 269 34.64 -33.53 -126.59
N GLU A 270 34.82 -32.38 -127.25
CA GLU A 270 34.58 -31.05 -126.64
C GLU A 270 33.14 -30.89 -126.14
N ARG A 271 32.15 -31.37 -126.90
CA ARG A 271 30.74 -31.35 -126.48
C ARG A 271 30.53 -32.23 -125.25
N ASP A 272 31.12 -33.41 -125.21
CA ASP A 272 30.96 -34.34 -124.10
C ASP A 272 31.67 -33.83 -122.84
N ASP A 273 32.85 -33.21 -122.97
CA ASP A 273 33.55 -32.50 -121.88
C ASP A 273 32.69 -31.35 -121.33
N LEU A 274 32.17 -30.48 -122.20
CA LEU A 274 31.27 -29.40 -121.80
C LEU A 274 30.00 -29.91 -121.12
N ARG A 275 29.46 -31.05 -121.57
CA ARG A 275 28.31 -31.68 -120.93
C ARG A 275 28.63 -32.13 -119.50
N THR A 276 29.79 -32.76 -119.29
CA THR A 276 30.22 -33.13 -117.93
C THR A 276 30.45 -31.91 -117.03
N GLU A 277 30.94 -30.81 -117.59
CA GLU A 277 31.08 -29.54 -116.87
C GLU A 277 29.72 -28.96 -116.47
N VAL A 278 28.74 -28.97 -117.38
CA VAL A 278 27.36 -28.53 -117.08
C VAL A 278 26.73 -29.40 -115.99
N GLU A 279 26.83 -30.73 -116.07
CA GLU A 279 26.31 -31.64 -115.05
C GLU A 279 26.98 -31.41 -113.68
N SER A 280 28.29 -31.13 -113.66
CA SER A 280 29.04 -30.76 -112.45
C SER A 280 28.57 -29.42 -111.85
N LEU A 281 28.32 -28.41 -112.69
CA LEU A 281 27.81 -27.11 -112.26
C LEU A 281 26.37 -27.19 -111.74
N GLU A 282 25.51 -27.99 -112.38
CA GLU A 282 24.15 -28.25 -111.91
C GLU A 282 24.15 -28.91 -110.53
N LEU A 283 25.04 -29.88 -110.30
CA LEU A 283 25.21 -30.50 -108.99
C LEU A 283 25.66 -29.50 -107.92
N LYS A 284 26.62 -28.62 -108.25
CA LYS A 284 27.07 -27.55 -107.34
C LYS A 284 25.96 -26.55 -107.04
N LEU A 285 25.16 -26.16 -108.04
CA LEU A 285 24.00 -25.29 -107.86
C LEU A 285 22.95 -25.92 -106.94
N ALA A 286 22.67 -27.22 -107.11
CA ALA A 286 21.76 -27.96 -106.23
C ALA A 286 22.27 -28.00 -104.78
N GLN A 287 23.57 -28.23 -104.58
CA GLN A 287 24.20 -28.20 -103.25
C GLN A 287 24.14 -26.80 -102.60
N LEU A 288 24.43 -25.74 -103.36
CA LEU A 288 24.33 -24.36 -102.88
C LEU A 288 22.91 -23.97 -102.52
N ASN A 289 21.92 -24.36 -103.32
CA ASN A 289 20.51 -24.14 -103.02
C ASN A 289 20.07 -24.86 -101.74
N LYS A 290 20.54 -26.10 -101.53
CA LYS A 290 20.29 -26.83 -100.28
C LYS A 290 20.87 -26.08 -99.07
N LEU A 291 22.12 -25.60 -99.17
CA LEU A 291 22.77 -24.84 -98.11
C LEU A 291 22.07 -23.51 -97.82
N LEU A 292 21.57 -22.83 -98.87
CA LEU A 292 20.79 -21.60 -98.72
C LEU A 292 19.50 -21.85 -97.92
N ILE A 293 18.78 -22.94 -98.21
CA ILE A 293 17.57 -23.33 -97.47
C ILE A 293 17.89 -23.63 -96.01
N GLU A 294 18.96 -24.41 -95.75
CA GLU A 294 19.39 -24.73 -94.38
C GLU A 294 19.77 -23.47 -93.60
N LYS A 295 20.48 -22.51 -94.22
CA LYS A 295 20.82 -21.23 -93.60
C LYS A 295 19.59 -20.33 -93.38
N GLY A 296 18.62 -20.36 -94.27
CA GLY A 296 17.33 -19.68 -94.08
C GLY A 296 16.58 -20.21 -92.86
N GLN A 297 16.46 -21.54 -92.74
CA GLN A 297 15.83 -22.17 -91.58
C GLN A 297 16.55 -21.87 -90.26
N GLU A 298 17.88 -21.82 -90.27
CA GLU A 298 18.66 -21.48 -89.07
C GLU A 298 18.48 -20.02 -88.67
N SER A 299 18.38 -19.11 -89.64
CA SER A 299 18.02 -17.70 -89.39
C SER A 299 16.63 -17.58 -88.76
N ASP A 300 15.65 -18.34 -89.25
CA ASP A 300 14.29 -18.35 -88.69
C ASP A 300 14.24 -18.93 -87.27
N ARG A 301 15.05 -19.95 -86.97
CA ARG A 301 15.21 -20.47 -85.59
C ARG A 301 15.84 -19.43 -84.68
N SER A 302 16.92 -18.79 -85.12
CA SER A 302 17.63 -17.78 -84.33
C SER A 302 16.75 -16.57 -84.04
N THR A 303 15.95 -16.10 -85.01
CA THR A 303 14.97 -15.01 -84.78
C THR A 303 13.88 -15.43 -83.80
N THR A 304 13.38 -16.67 -83.88
CA THR A 304 12.40 -17.21 -82.93
C THR A 304 12.97 -17.30 -81.51
N GLU A 305 14.21 -17.78 -81.37
CA GLU A 305 14.92 -17.82 -80.09
C GLU A 305 15.14 -16.42 -79.52
N GLN A 306 15.53 -15.46 -80.36
CA GLN A 306 15.72 -14.06 -79.97
C GLN A 306 14.40 -13.45 -79.47
N MET A 307 13.27 -13.72 -80.13
CA MET A 307 11.95 -13.28 -79.66
C MET A 307 11.56 -13.91 -78.31
N ASN A 308 11.87 -15.20 -78.12
CA ASN A 308 11.59 -15.90 -76.86
C ASN A 308 12.46 -15.37 -75.72
N LEU A 309 13.74 -15.11 -75.97
CA LEU A 309 14.65 -14.49 -75.00
C LEU A 309 14.22 -13.07 -74.65
N ALA A 310 13.84 -12.26 -75.66
CA ALA A 310 13.32 -10.91 -75.42
C ALA A 310 12.06 -10.92 -74.55
N ARG A 311 11.14 -11.87 -74.79
CA ARG A 311 9.95 -12.05 -73.94
C ARG A 311 10.36 -12.41 -72.51
N LYS A 312 11.26 -13.38 -72.33
CA LYS A 312 11.73 -13.82 -71.02
C LYS A 312 12.43 -12.70 -70.23
N VAL A 313 13.25 -11.87 -70.91
CA VAL A 313 13.86 -10.68 -70.31
C VAL A 313 12.79 -9.67 -69.89
N GLY A 314 11.76 -9.47 -70.72
CA GLY A 314 10.62 -8.61 -70.38
C GLY A 314 9.87 -9.09 -69.13
N ASP A 315 9.66 -10.39 -68.99
CA ASP A 315 8.96 -10.98 -67.83
C ASP A 315 9.82 -10.89 -66.56
N LEU A 316 11.12 -11.21 -66.64
CA LEU A 316 12.05 -11.05 -65.52
C LEU A 316 12.18 -9.59 -65.06
N THR A 317 12.12 -8.63 -66.00
CA THR A 317 12.15 -7.19 -65.66
C THR A 317 10.91 -6.80 -64.86
N LYS A 318 9.72 -7.29 -65.24
CA LYS A 318 8.48 -7.04 -64.48
C LYS A 318 8.53 -7.67 -63.09
N GLU A 319 9.08 -8.88 -62.99
CA GLU A 319 9.25 -9.58 -61.71
C GLU A 319 10.19 -8.79 -60.79
N LEU A 320 11.36 -8.36 -61.30
CA LEU A 320 12.32 -7.52 -60.58
C LEU A 320 11.69 -6.20 -60.12
N ASP A 321 10.91 -5.53 -60.97
CA ASP A 321 10.20 -4.29 -60.61
C ASP A 321 9.16 -4.54 -59.50
N SER A 322 8.48 -5.69 -59.53
CA SER A 322 7.50 -6.06 -58.51
C SER A 322 8.17 -6.39 -57.17
N GLU A 323 9.31 -7.09 -57.18
CA GLU A 323 10.11 -7.38 -55.99
C GLU A 323 10.73 -6.11 -55.42
N SER A 324 11.24 -5.21 -56.25
CA SER A 324 11.78 -3.91 -55.82
C SER A 324 10.71 -3.07 -55.10
N LYS A 325 9.48 -3.04 -55.64
CA LYS A 325 8.33 -2.39 -54.97
C LYS A 325 7.97 -3.08 -53.66
N ALA A 326 7.98 -4.41 -53.60
CA ALA A 326 7.73 -5.16 -52.38
C ALA A 326 8.80 -4.88 -51.32
N ALA A 327 10.09 -4.88 -51.70
CA ALA A 327 11.21 -4.56 -50.82
C ALA A 327 11.12 -3.14 -50.24
N SER A 328 10.78 -2.15 -51.08
CA SER A 328 10.55 -0.77 -50.63
C SER A 328 9.39 -0.69 -49.63
N LYS A 329 8.30 -1.43 -49.87
CA LYS A 329 7.19 -1.52 -48.93
C LYS A 329 7.61 -2.15 -47.60
N TYR A 330 8.33 -3.27 -47.62
CA TYR A 330 8.84 -3.91 -46.41
C TYR A 330 9.77 -3.00 -45.61
N GLN A 331 10.61 -2.22 -46.30
CA GLN A 331 11.48 -1.23 -45.66
C GLN A 331 10.67 -0.12 -44.98
N SER A 332 9.60 0.36 -45.64
CA SER A 332 8.68 1.35 -45.05
C SER A 332 7.95 0.79 -43.82
N ASP A 333 7.40 -0.42 -43.92
CA ASP A 333 6.70 -1.09 -42.82
C ASP A 333 7.65 -1.35 -41.63
N PHE A 334 8.90 -1.74 -41.91
CA PHE A 334 9.93 -1.93 -40.89
C PHE A 334 10.27 -0.62 -40.16
N LEU A 335 10.47 0.48 -40.89
CA LEU A 335 10.72 1.79 -40.28
C LEU A 335 9.52 2.28 -39.46
N GLN A 336 8.30 2.03 -39.92
CA GLN A 336 7.10 2.34 -39.16
C GLN A 336 7.01 1.50 -37.87
N ALA A 337 7.31 0.21 -37.94
CA ALA A 337 7.34 -0.68 -36.77
C ALA A 337 8.42 -0.26 -35.78
N LEU A 338 9.62 0.12 -36.26
CA LEU A 338 10.71 0.62 -35.42
C LEU A 338 10.32 1.93 -34.72
N THR A 339 9.67 2.85 -35.42
CA THR A 339 9.18 4.11 -34.85
C THR A 339 8.13 3.85 -33.75
N ARG A 340 7.20 2.91 -33.98
CA ARG A 340 6.22 2.50 -32.95
C ARG A 340 6.91 1.86 -31.75
N HIS A 341 7.92 1.02 -31.97
CA HIS A 341 8.67 0.39 -30.89
C HIS A 341 9.40 1.42 -30.01
N ASN A 342 10.06 2.40 -30.62
CA ASN A 342 10.72 3.48 -29.89
C ASN A 342 9.73 4.31 -29.07
N LYS A 343 8.57 4.64 -29.64
CA LYS A 343 7.51 5.34 -28.91
C LYS A 343 7.01 4.53 -27.69
N LEU A 344 6.82 3.22 -27.85
CA LEU A 344 6.43 2.34 -26.74
C LEU A 344 7.54 2.25 -25.66
N LEU A 345 8.81 2.31 -26.05
CA LEU A 345 9.92 2.36 -25.09
C LEU A 345 9.94 3.67 -24.29
N GLU A 346 9.66 4.80 -24.93
CA GLU A 346 9.50 6.10 -24.26
C GLU A 346 8.32 6.07 -23.29
N GLU A 347 7.14 5.60 -23.73
CA GLU A 347 5.97 5.44 -22.88
C GLU A 347 6.23 4.50 -21.68
N ALA A 348 6.98 3.41 -21.89
CA ALA A 348 7.37 2.49 -20.83
C ALA A 348 8.36 3.14 -19.84
N ALA A 349 9.26 4.00 -20.30
CA ALA A 349 10.17 4.75 -19.43
C ALA A 349 9.40 5.78 -18.57
N ASP A 350 8.45 6.51 -19.16
CA ASP A 350 7.59 7.45 -18.44
C ASP A 350 6.74 6.76 -17.38
N LEU A 351 6.14 5.61 -17.71
CA LEU A 351 5.36 4.82 -16.75
C LEU A 351 6.22 4.30 -15.59
N ARG A 352 7.50 3.95 -15.83
CA ARG A 352 8.44 3.57 -14.77
C ARG A 352 8.74 4.75 -13.84
N LEU A 353 8.98 5.94 -14.39
CA LEU A 353 9.19 7.15 -13.59
C LEU A 353 7.96 7.48 -12.73
N GLN A 354 6.75 7.35 -13.28
CA GLN A 354 5.51 7.53 -12.52
C GLN A 354 5.36 6.49 -11.40
N LEU A 355 5.67 5.22 -11.69
CA LEU A 355 5.61 4.14 -10.70
C LEU A 355 6.58 4.40 -9.53
N ASP A 356 7.81 4.83 -9.83
CA ASP A 356 8.80 5.12 -8.79
C ASP A 356 8.41 6.36 -7.96
N ALA A 357 7.83 7.39 -8.59
CA ALA A 357 7.28 8.54 -7.88
C ALA A 357 6.12 8.15 -6.93
N GLU A 358 5.21 7.27 -7.36
CA GLU A 358 4.14 6.77 -6.50
C GLU A 358 4.66 5.86 -5.37
N ARG A 359 5.70 5.06 -5.63
CA ARG A 359 6.39 4.29 -4.58
C ARG A 359 7.02 5.19 -3.52
N GLN A 360 7.65 6.29 -3.93
CA GLN A 360 8.21 7.27 -2.99
C GLN A 360 7.11 7.94 -2.16
N LYS A 361 5.98 8.33 -2.77
CA LYS A 361 4.81 8.86 -2.04
C LYS A 361 4.26 7.84 -1.04
N SER A 362 4.11 6.58 -1.46
CA SER A 362 3.65 5.50 -0.59
C SER A 362 4.60 5.28 0.59
N SER A 363 5.92 5.26 0.37
CA SER A 363 6.90 5.15 1.45
C SER A 363 6.82 6.32 2.43
N LYS A 364 6.60 7.55 1.94
CA LYS A 364 6.41 8.73 2.80
C LYS A 364 5.16 8.60 3.67
N LEU A 365 4.04 8.17 3.09
CA LEU A 365 2.78 7.95 3.83
C LEU A 365 2.90 6.85 4.89
N VAL A 366 3.69 5.79 4.62
CA VAL A 366 3.97 4.74 5.62
C VAL A 366 4.74 5.32 6.81
N LEU A 367 5.78 6.12 6.57
CA LEU A 367 6.51 6.79 7.65
C LEU A 367 5.62 7.76 8.46
N GLU A 368 4.75 8.52 7.79
CA GLU A 368 3.78 9.40 8.46
C GLU A 368 2.77 8.60 9.30
N LEU A 369 2.34 7.43 8.82
CA LEU A 369 1.46 6.54 9.58
C LEU A 369 2.16 5.96 10.82
N GLU A 370 3.40 5.50 10.70
CA GLU A 370 4.20 5.03 11.84
C GLU A 370 4.42 6.14 12.88
N GLN A 371 4.66 7.37 12.44
CA GLN A 371 4.75 8.54 13.33
C GLN A 371 3.40 8.85 14.01
N ALA A 372 2.28 8.70 13.30
CA ALA A 372 0.96 8.87 13.88
C ALA A 372 0.64 7.77 14.91
N GLU A 373 1.03 6.53 14.64
CA GLU A 373 0.84 5.41 15.55
C GLU A 373 1.68 5.55 16.82
N THR A 374 2.96 5.91 16.69
CA THR A 374 3.81 6.21 17.86
C THR A 374 3.22 7.35 18.69
N THR A 375 2.80 8.45 18.06
CA THR A 375 2.10 9.55 18.76
C THR A 375 0.84 9.08 19.48
N ARG A 376 0.03 8.25 18.83
CA ARG A 376 -1.18 7.66 19.43
C ARG A 376 -0.84 6.79 20.65
N THR A 377 0.23 6.00 20.60
CA THR A 377 0.64 5.19 21.75
C THR A 377 1.10 6.05 22.93
N ILE A 378 1.85 7.13 22.67
CA ILE A 378 2.26 8.10 23.70
C ILE A 378 1.03 8.73 24.36
N LEU A 379 0.09 9.25 23.56
CA LEU A 379 -1.15 9.85 24.07
C LEU A 379 -2.03 8.85 24.84
N SER A 380 -2.06 7.59 24.41
CA SER A 380 -2.74 6.52 25.13
C SER A 380 -2.11 6.28 26.50
N ASN A 381 -0.78 6.24 26.59
CA ASN A 381 -0.06 6.10 27.85
C ASN A 381 -0.33 7.32 28.76
N ASP A 382 -0.22 8.53 28.24
CA ASP A 382 -0.52 9.76 29.00
C ASP A 382 -1.95 9.76 29.54
N LYS A 383 -2.92 9.30 28.74
CA LYS A 383 -4.31 9.11 29.20
C LYS A 383 -4.40 8.15 30.38
N THR A 384 -3.71 7.00 30.34
CA THR A 384 -3.73 6.04 31.45
C THR A 384 -3.07 6.60 32.72
N VAL A 385 -1.99 7.38 32.57
CA VAL A 385 -1.32 8.07 33.69
C VAL A 385 -2.26 9.11 34.29
N ALA A 386 -2.91 9.94 33.47
CA ALA A 386 -3.87 10.95 33.92
C ALA A 386 -5.08 10.31 34.63
N GLN A 387 -5.61 9.19 34.10
CA GLN A 387 -6.67 8.42 34.75
C GLN A 387 -6.25 7.87 36.11
N SER A 388 -5.03 7.34 36.22
CA SER A 388 -4.48 6.84 37.48
C SER A 388 -4.31 7.97 38.51
N GLN A 389 -3.84 9.15 38.08
CA GLN A 389 -3.73 10.33 38.94
C GLN A 389 -5.10 10.82 39.41
N LEU A 390 -6.09 10.85 38.51
CA LEU A 390 -7.46 11.21 38.85
C LEU A 390 -8.07 10.25 39.87
N GLN A 391 -7.87 8.94 39.69
CA GLN A 391 -8.33 7.92 40.64
C GLN A 391 -7.67 8.10 42.02
N ARG A 392 -6.36 8.38 42.08
CA ARG A 392 -5.68 8.71 43.35
C ARG A 392 -6.26 9.96 44.02
N LYS A 393 -6.61 10.99 43.24
CA LYS A 393 -7.28 12.19 43.76
C LYS A 393 -8.68 11.86 44.31
N TYR A 394 -9.47 11.03 43.62
CA TYR A 394 -10.76 10.57 44.12
C TYR A 394 -10.64 9.77 45.42
N GLN A 395 -9.70 8.82 45.50
CA GLN A 395 -9.44 8.08 46.75
C GLN A 395 -9.02 9.01 47.90
N LYS A 396 -8.22 10.04 47.61
CA LYS A 396 -7.86 11.07 48.60
C LYS A 396 -9.08 11.87 49.04
N TYR A 397 -9.95 12.24 48.11
CA TYR A 397 -11.20 12.93 48.40
C TYR A 397 -12.12 12.07 49.28
N GLU A 398 -12.33 10.80 48.95
CA GLU A 398 -13.11 9.86 49.77
C GLU A 398 -12.57 9.73 51.20
N LYS A 399 -11.24 9.60 51.35
CA LYS A 399 -10.59 9.58 52.67
C LYS A 399 -10.82 10.87 53.45
N LEU A 400 -10.74 12.03 52.79
CA LEU A 400 -11.02 13.32 53.40
C LEU A 400 -12.49 13.45 53.79
N THR A 401 -13.42 13.06 52.92
CA THR A 401 -14.86 13.05 53.22
C THR A 401 -15.17 12.15 54.41
N ALA A 402 -14.62 10.94 54.45
CA ALA A 402 -14.76 10.04 55.60
C ALA A 402 -14.20 10.67 56.89
N LYS A 403 -13.06 11.36 56.81
CA LYS A 403 -12.47 12.06 57.95
C LYS A 403 -13.32 13.24 58.41
N VAL A 404 -13.90 14.00 57.48
CA VAL A 404 -14.85 15.09 57.80
C VAL A 404 -16.08 14.51 58.49
N SER A 405 -16.68 13.44 57.97
CA SER A 405 -17.82 12.77 58.63
C SER A 405 -17.47 12.29 60.04
N GLN A 406 -16.28 11.72 60.23
CA GLN A 406 -15.78 11.34 61.56
C GLN A 406 -15.69 12.57 62.49
N LEU A 407 -15.03 13.64 62.05
CA LEU A 407 -14.88 14.88 62.82
C LEU A 407 -16.23 15.52 63.16
N THR A 408 -17.21 15.48 62.25
CA THR A 408 -18.58 15.95 62.54
C THR A 408 -19.24 15.11 63.62
N THR A 409 -19.01 13.80 63.63
CA THR A 409 -19.53 12.89 64.65
C THR A 409 -18.85 13.13 66.01
N ASP A 410 -17.54 13.33 66.00
CA ASP A 410 -16.76 13.68 67.19
C ASP A 410 -17.20 15.04 67.75
N GLN A 411 -17.41 16.04 66.89
CA GLN A 411 -17.92 17.35 67.26
C GLN A 411 -19.33 17.27 67.86
N ALA A 412 -20.23 16.48 67.27
CA ALA A 412 -21.56 16.25 67.83
C ALA A 412 -21.47 15.63 69.23
N THR A 413 -20.60 14.64 69.41
CA THR A 413 -20.35 13.96 70.69
C THR A 413 -19.78 14.92 71.75
N LEU A 414 -18.80 15.73 71.37
CA LEU A 414 -18.23 16.76 72.25
C LEU A 414 -19.28 17.81 72.63
N SER A 415 -20.14 18.21 71.68
CA SER A 415 -21.24 19.12 71.95
C SER A 415 -22.25 18.53 72.93
N THR A 416 -22.58 17.23 72.81
CA THR A 416 -23.46 16.55 73.78
C THR A 416 -22.82 16.46 75.16
N LYS A 417 -21.52 16.14 75.23
CA LYS A 417 -20.77 16.13 76.51
C LYS A 417 -20.71 17.53 77.14
N SER A 418 -20.47 18.56 76.35
CA SER A 418 -20.46 19.95 76.81
C SER A 418 -21.82 20.33 77.40
N GLN A 419 -22.93 20.02 76.71
CA GLN A 419 -24.27 20.24 77.24
C GLN A 419 -24.53 19.46 78.53
N ALA A 420 -24.11 18.19 78.60
CA ALA A 420 -24.26 17.37 79.80
C ALA A 420 -23.49 17.97 80.99
N LEU A 421 -22.23 18.39 80.79
CA LEU A 421 -21.43 19.08 81.80
C LEU A 421 -22.05 20.42 82.20
N GLN A 422 -22.70 21.13 81.28
CA GLN A 422 -23.36 22.40 81.58
C GLN A 422 -24.62 22.20 82.44
N VAL A 423 -25.36 21.11 82.21
CA VAL A 423 -26.47 20.68 83.06
C VAL A 423 -25.96 20.24 84.44
N GLU A 424 -24.88 19.47 84.49
CA GLU A 424 -24.25 19.04 85.75
C GLU A 424 -23.75 20.24 86.56
N LEU A 425 -23.06 21.18 85.91
CA LEU A 425 -22.61 22.43 86.53
C LEU A 425 -23.78 23.27 87.05
N ALA A 426 -24.88 23.37 86.29
CA ALA A 426 -26.09 24.06 86.74
C ALA A 426 -26.69 23.37 87.99
N SER A 427 -26.72 22.04 88.00
CA SER A 427 -27.19 21.27 89.17
C SER A 427 -26.28 21.44 90.37
N GLU A 428 -24.95 21.46 90.20
CA GLU A 428 -23.99 21.74 91.27
C GLU A 428 -24.11 23.17 91.78
N HIS A 429 -24.37 24.15 90.91
CA HIS A 429 -24.67 25.51 91.34
C HIS A 429 -25.97 25.57 92.16
N GLU A 430 -27.00 24.82 91.79
CA GLU A 430 -28.25 24.74 92.54
C GLU A 430 -28.06 24.06 93.90
N ILE A 431 -27.28 22.96 93.94
CA ILE A 431 -26.89 22.30 95.19
C ILE A 431 -26.08 23.25 96.07
N SER A 432 -25.08 23.94 95.50
CA SER A 432 -24.26 24.91 96.23
C SER A 432 -25.08 26.10 96.73
N ALA A 433 -26.04 26.58 95.95
CA ALA A 433 -26.96 27.63 96.37
C ALA A 433 -27.86 27.15 97.52
N GLY A 434 -28.38 25.92 97.43
CA GLY A 434 -29.15 25.27 98.49
C GLY A 434 -28.32 25.08 99.77
N LEU A 435 -27.07 24.66 99.64
CA LEU A 435 -26.13 24.55 100.76
C LEU A 435 -25.80 25.92 101.36
N HIS A 436 -25.62 26.97 100.55
CA HIS A 436 -25.42 28.33 101.05
C HIS A 436 -26.65 28.86 101.79
N GLN A 437 -27.85 28.56 101.29
CA GLN A 437 -29.09 28.90 101.97
C GLN A 437 -29.22 28.16 103.30
N ALA A 438 -28.94 26.86 103.34
CA ALA A 438 -28.92 26.06 104.56
C ALA A 438 -27.83 26.50 105.56
N LEU A 439 -26.66 26.92 105.06
CA LEU A 439 -25.60 27.51 105.88
C LEU A 439 -26.04 28.87 106.44
N GLY A 440 -26.80 29.64 105.66
CA GLY A 440 -27.42 30.89 106.09
C GLY A 440 -28.41 30.66 107.23
N THR A 441 -29.35 29.72 107.07
CA THR A 441 -30.33 29.39 108.12
C THR A 441 -29.66 28.84 109.37
N THR A 442 -28.66 27.95 109.24
CA THR A 442 -27.93 27.43 110.39
C THR A 442 -27.09 28.49 111.11
N LYS A 443 -26.56 29.49 110.40
CA LYS A 443 -25.93 30.66 111.02
C LYS A 443 -26.94 31.53 111.77
N GLU A 444 -28.13 31.73 111.20
CA GLU A 444 -29.24 32.44 111.85
C GLU A 444 -29.67 31.69 113.13
N ASP A 445 -29.85 30.38 113.04
CA ASP A 445 -30.18 29.51 114.17
C ASP A 445 -29.08 29.55 115.24
N LEU A 446 -27.81 29.47 114.85
CA LEU A 446 -26.68 29.62 115.76
C LEU A 446 -26.66 31.00 116.42
N PHE A 447 -27.02 32.06 115.68
CA PHE A 447 -27.13 33.40 116.23
C PHE A 447 -28.26 33.48 117.26
N ILE A 448 -29.44 32.93 116.97
CA ILE A 448 -30.57 32.84 117.90
C ILE A 448 -30.19 32.03 119.14
N ILE A 449 -29.56 30.86 118.97
CA ILE A 449 -29.08 30.04 120.07
C ILE A 449 -28.05 30.81 120.91
N LYS A 450 -27.13 31.53 120.28
CA LYS A 450 -26.13 32.35 120.98
C LYS A 450 -26.75 33.52 121.73
N LEU A 451 -27.82 34.12 121.18
CA LEU A 451 -28.61 35.15 121.84
C LEU A 451 -29.31 34.59 123.08
N ALA A 452 -30.00 33.45 122.93
CA ALA A 452 -30.65 32.74 124.02
C ALA A 452 -29.66 32.27 125.09
N LEU A 453 -28.46 31.84 124.69
CA LEU A 453 -27.37 31.49 125.59
C LEU A 453 -26.88 32.74 126.35
N GLY A 454 -26.78 33.89 125.68
CA GLY A 454 -26.46 35.17 126.31
C GLY A 454 -27.51 35.62 127.32
N GLU A 455 -28.79 35.42 127.03
CA GLU A 455 -29.90 35.68 127.95
C GLU A 455 -29.91 34.71 129.15
N ALA A 456 -29.61 33.44 128.92
CA ALA A 456 -29.43 32.45 129.97
C ALA A 456 -28.22 32.76 130.86
N GLN A 457 -27.11 33.21 130.27
CA GLN A 457 -25.90 33.65 130.98
C GLN A 457 -26.20 34.90 131.83
N ALA A 458 -26.91 35.88 131.29
CA ALA A 458 -27.34 37.07 132.02
C ALA A 458 -28.30 36.74 133.17
N SER A 459 -29.16 35.74 132.99
CA SER A 459 -30.00 35.21 134.08
C SER A 459 -29.16 34.50 135.15
N LEU A 460 -28.14 33.73 134.76
CA LEU A 460 -27.21 33.07 135.67
C LEU A 460 -26.39 34.08 136.48
N ASP A 461 -25.94 35.17 135.86
CA ASP A 461 -25.21 36.25 136.51
C ASP A 461 -26.11 37.09 137.46
N ASN A 462 -27.41 37.18 137.18
CA ASN A 462 -28.39 37.72 138.12
C ASN A 462 -28.56 36.78 139.33
N TYR A 463 -28.71 35.46 139.11
CA TYR A 463 -28.74 34.48 140.20
C TYR A 463 -27.44 34.47 141.02
N GLY A 464 -26.29 34.73 140.39
CA GLY A 464 -25.00 34.91 141.07
C GLY A 464 -24.99 36.13 141.99
N ARG A 465 -25.55 37.25 141.53
CA ARG A 465 -25.71 38.48 142.34
C ARG A 465 -26.67 38.29 143.50
N ASP A 466 -27.82 37.66 143.29
CA ASP A 466 -28.80 37.38 144.34
C ASP A 466 -28.22 36.44 145.42
N ASN A 467 -27.33 35.52 145.02
CA ASN A 467 -26.65 34.59 145.93
C ASN A 467 -25.49 35.27 146.70
N GLU A 468 -24.83 36.27 146.13
CA GLU A 468 -23.91 37.14 146.87
C GLU A 468 -24.63 38.08 147.83
N GLU A 469 -25.83 38.57 147.49
CA GLU A 469 -26.66 39.39 148.38
C GLU A 469 -27.23 38.58 149.56
N LEU A 470 -27.55 37.30 149.33
CA LEU A 470 -27.88 36.32 150.38
C LEU A 470 -26.67 35.99 151.29
N LYS A 471 -25.46 35.90 150.73
CA LYS A 471 -24.22 35.74 151.53
C LYS A 471 -23.87 36.98 152.33
N ALA A 472 -24.08 38.19 151.79
CA ALA A 472 -23.91 39.45 152.51
C ALA A 472 -24.93 39.61 153.65
N SER A 473 -26.15 39.12 153.47
CA SER A 473 -27.19 39.09 154.51
C SER A 473 -26.91 38.06 155.62
N ALA A 474 -26.25 36.94 155.29
CA ALA A 474 -25.84 35.91 156.25
C ALA A 474 -24.64 36.33 157.12
N VAL A 475 -23.72 37.16 156.60
CA VAL A 475 -22.59 37.71 157.36
C VAL A 475 -23.04 38.81 158.35
N SER A 476 -24.06 39.60 158.01
CA SER A 476 -24.67 40.58 158.93
C SER A 476 -25.49 39.93 160.07
N ALA A 477 -25.99 38.72 159.87
CA ALA A 477 -26.70 37.95 160.91
C ALA A 477 -25.74 37.30 161.92
N ALA A 478 -24.57 36.81 161.46
CA ALA A 478 -23.55 36.19 162.32
C ALA A 478 -22.83 37.19 163.25
N GLU A 479 -22.72 38.46 162.85
CA GLU A 479 -22.15 39.53 163.69
C GLU A 479 -23.12 40.02 164.79
N ARG A 480 -24.44 39.84 164.60
CA ARG A 480 -25.45 40.13 165.66
C ARG A 480 -25.56 39.03 166.70
N GLU A 481 -25.19 37.79 166.37
CA GLU A 481 -25.22 36.68 167.32
C GLU A 481 -24.02 36.69 168.27
N THR A 482 -22.84 37.15 167.83
CA THR A 482 -21.66 37.32 168.70
C THR A 482 -21.76 38.52 169.65
N GLU A 483 -22.42 39.61 169.26
CA GLU A 483 -22.73 40.73 170.15
C GLU A 483 -23.78 40.39 171.21
N ASN A 484 -24.77 39.55 170.88
CA ASN A 484 -25.80 39.13 171.84
C ASN A 484 -25.28 38.16 172.91
N PHE A 485 -24.30 37.30 172.60
CA PHE A 485 -23.67 36.43 173.60
C PHE A 485 -22.75 37.21 174.57
N ALA A 486 -22.10 38.27 174.11
CA ALA A 486 -21.29 39.14 174.96
C ALA A 486 -22.15 39.96 175.95
N LEU A 487 -23.35 40.38 175.51
CA LEU A 487 -24.31 41.14 176.35
C LEU A 487 -24.96 40.27 177.43
N ILE A 488 -25.26 39.00 177.13
CA ILE A 488 -25.83 38.05 178.09
C ILE A 488 -24.81 37.71 179.19
N ALA A 489 -23.53 37.58 178.86
CA ALA A 489 -22.47 37.35 179.86
C ALA A 489 -22.30 38.53 180.83
N THR A 490 -22.38 39.78 180.35
CA THR A 490 -22.28 40.97 181.21
C THR A 490 -23.52 41.20 182.08
N LEU A 491 -24.71 40.83 181.60
CA LEU A 491 -25.96 40.92 182.38
C LEU A 491 -26.05 39.87 183.49
N VAL A 492 -25.47 38.68 183.30
CA VAL A 492 -25.40 37.64 184.34
C VAL A 492 -24.46 38.05 185.48
N ASP A 493 -23.28 38.63 185.18
CA ASP A 493 -22.37 39.18 186.19
C ASP A 493 -22.97 40.37 186.94
N GLN A 494 -23.76 41.21 186.26
CA GLN A 494 -24.46 42.31 186.90
C GLN A 494 -25.54 41.79 187.86
N ILE A 495 -26.32 40.76 187.48
CA ILE A 495 -27.39 40.22 188.35
C ILE A 495 -26.82 39.59 189.64
N GLU A 496 -25.61 39.01 189.62
CA GLU A 496 -24.92 38.57 190.86
C GLU A 496 -24.40 39.74 191.71
N PHE A 497 -23.94 40.82 191.08
CA PHE A 497 -23.57 42.05 191.79
C PHE A 497 -24.78 42.72 192.47
N PHE A 498 -25.95 42.73 191.81
CA PHE A 498 -27.20 43.29 192.34
C PHE A 498 -27.77 42.49 193.53
N ARG A 499 -27.43 41.21 193.68
CA ARG A 499 -27.86 40.37 194.81
C ARG A 499 -27.05 40.58 196.09
N SER A 500 -25.84 41.17 195.99
CA SER A 500 -24.98 41.39 197.16
C SER A 500 -24.95 42.85 197.67
N HIS A 501 -25.32 43.86 196.85
CA HIS A 501 -25.15 45.28 197.21
C HIS A 501 -26.27 46.24 196.69
N PRO A 502 -27.44 46.31 197.33
CA PRO A 502 -28.61 47.03 196.82
C PRO A 502 -28.52 48.57 196.77
N PHE A 503 -27.53 49.22 197.41
CA PHE A 503 -27.46 50.69 197.50
C PHE A 503 -26.47 51.38 196.54
N LYS A 504 -25.67 50.64 195.77
CA LYS A 504 -24.65 51.21 194.87
C LYS A 504 -25.11 51.36 193.41
N ALA A 505 -26.23 50.75 193.06
CA ALA A 505 -26.73 50.71 191.69
C ALA A 505 -27.70 51.83 191.32
N PHE A 506 -28.07 52.69 192.27
CA PHE A 506 -28.89 53.87 192.03
C PHE A 506 -28.08 55.05 191.45
N SER A 507 -26.75 55.01 191.52
CA SER A 507 -25.85 56.12 191.14
C SER A 507 -25.30 56.05 189.71
N ILE A 508 -25.50 54.94 188.98
CA ILE A 508 -25.15 54.79 187.55
C ILE A 508 -26.40 55.07 186.67
N SER A 509 -27.45 55.57 187.31
CA SER A 509 -28.50 56.41 186.71
C SER A 509 -27.87 57.68 186.13
N ILE A 510 -28.32 58.10 184.93
CA ILE A 510 -28.17 59.45 184.31
C ILE A 510 -26.99 59.67 183.34
N GLY A 511 -26.00 58.77 183.24
CA GLY A 511 -24.77 59.03 182.46
C GLY A 511 -24.85 58.96 180.91
N ASP A 512 -25.56 57.98 180.34
CA ASP A 512 -25.27 57.57 178.95
C ASP A 512 -26.35 57.88 177.90
N THR A 513 -27.36 58.67 178.26
CA THR A 513 -28.44 59.09 177.34
C THR A 513 -28.02 60.19 176.34
N CYS A 514 -26.75 60.63 176.30
CA CYS A 514 -26.37 61.87 175.60
C CYS A 514 -25.23 61.77 174.54
N LYS A 515 -24.78 60.60 174.09
CA LYS A 515 -23.49 60.54 173.34
C LYS A 515 -23.42 59.98 171.90
N ARG A 516 -24.52 59.69 171.17
CA ARG A 516 -24.37 59.18 169.77
C ARG A 516 -25.29 59.83 168.72
N TRP A 517 -25.27 61.16 168.69
CA TRP A 517 -25.33 61.94 167.46
C TRP A 517 -23.89 62.20 166.96
N SER A 518 -23.65 62.06 165.65
CA SER A 518 -22.52 62.56 164.82
C SER A 518 -21.50 61.55 164.20
N LYS A 519 -21.32 61.73 162.87
CA LYS A 519 -20.32 61.20 161.88
C LYS A 519 -20.72 59.93 161.10
N ALA A 520 -20.56 59.80 159.77
CA ALA A 520 -20.10 60.65 158.64
C ALA A 520 -20.54 59.95 157.30
N THR A 521 -21.10 60.57 156.25
CA THR A 521 -20.61 61.48 155.16
C THR A 521 -19.69 60.88 154.06
N VAL A 522 -20.11 61.07 152.79
CA VAL A 522 -19.36 61.31 151.51
C VAL A 522 -19.18 60.19 150.46
N GLY A 523 -19.75 60.45 149.25
CA GLY A 523 -19.16 60.24 147.90
C GLY A 523 -19.47 58.91 147.17
N ARG A 524 -19.54 58.78 145.83
CA ARG A 524 -19.20 59.66 144.68
C ARG A 524 -19.55 58.98 143.32
N ILE A 525 -20.27 59.71 142.45
CA ILE A 525 -20.26 59.87 140.96
C ILE A 525 -19.33 59.01 140.05
N GLY A 526 -19.86 58.49 138.92
CA GLY A 526 -19.39 58.82 137.54
C GLY A 526 -18.95 57.73 136.52
N GLY A 527 -19.33 57.94 135.23
CA GLY A 527 -18.69 57.46 133.96
C GLY A 527 -19.58 56.53 133.10
N VAL A 528 -19.96 56.71 131.82
CA VAL A 528 -19.57 57.44 130.58
C VAL A 528 -18.31 56.98 129.83
N GLY A 529 -18.53 56.55 128.58
CA GLY A 529 -17.58 56.38 127.45
C GLY A 529 -17.99 55.17 126.60
N SER A 530 -17.99 55.08 125.26
CA SER A 530 -17.66 55.91 124.09
C SER A 530 -17.23 54.92 122.98
N ASN A 531 -17.77 54.94 121.74
CA ASN A 531 -16.97 55.07 120.50
C ASN A 531 -17.74 54.96 119.16
N LYS A 532 -17.22 55.73 118.20
CA LYS A 532 -17.60 55.93 116.78
C LYS A 532 -16.65 55.16 115.83
N ARG A 533 -17.05 55.12 114.54
CA ARG A 533 -16.29 55.12 113.25
C ARG A 533 -16.16 53.77 112.52
N ILE A 534 -15.98 53.65 111.18
CA ILE A 534 -16.11 54.43 109.91
C ILE A 534 -15.90 53.39 108.76
N ILE A 535 -16.57 53.59 107.62
CA ILE A 535 -16.26 53.34 106.18
C ILE A 535 -14.97 52.55 105.79
N GLY A 536 -15.09 51.66 104.80
CA GLY A 536 -13.97 51.19 103.96
C GLY A 536 -14.40 50.28 102.79
N ALA A 537 -13.90 50.58 101.59
CA ALA A 537 -14.30 50.08 100.27
C ALA A 537 -13.54 48.81 99.78
N SER A 538 -14.05 48.17 98.72
CA SER A 538 -13.22 47.46 97.71
C SER A 538 -14.04 46.98 96.50
N ASP A 539 -13.66 47.47 95.32
CA ASP A 539 -13.79 46.88 93.97
C ASP A 539 -12.90 45.61 93.83
N PRO A 540 -13.07 44.70 92.84
CA PRO A 540 -12.60 44.95 91.47
C PRO A 540 -13.35 44.30 90.28
N GLU A 541 -13.04 44.87 89.11
CA GLU A 541 -13.31 44.46 87.72
C GLU A 541 -12.93 43.01 87.36
N VAL A 542 -13.66 42.38 86.42
CA VAL A 542 -13.12 41.52 85.32
C VAL A 542 -14.08 41.48 84.11
N ASN A 543 -13.52 41.72 82.92
CA ASN A 543 -14.06 41.60 81.55
C ASN A 543 -14.47 40.18 81.11
N CYS A 544 -15.46 40.03 80.20
CA CYS A 544 -15.23 39.66 78.78
C CYS A 544 -16.54 39.43 77.96
N PRO A 545 -16.46 39.47 76.61
CA PRO A 545 -17.59 39.74 75.70
C PRO A 545 -18.11 38.53 74.90
N ALA A 546 -19.08 38.82 74.04
CA ALA A 546 -19.78 37.94 73.09
C ALA A 546 -18.98 37.55 71.84
#